data_AF-A0A9P0KIM7-F1
#
_entry.id   AF-A0A9P0KIM7-F1
#
_cell.length_a   1.000
_cell.length_b   1.000
_cell.length_c   1.000
_cell.angle_alpha   90.00
_cell.angle_beta   90.00
_cell.angle_gamma   90.00
#
_symmetry.space_group_name_H-M   'P 1'
#
loop_
_entity.id
_entity.type
_entity.pdbx_description
1 polymer ?
#
loop_
_entity_poly.entity_id
_entity_poly.type
_entity_poly.pdbx_seq_one_letter_code
_entity_poly.pdbx_strand_id
1 'polypeptide(L)'
;MIAQPPRKVRVTPIVLRDASRWRGVNHKFISLGIKFELAVVVDAGIRIIPKSEDNYHRIIRLFREEEVPHHTFPLPSERNIHAVIRGVHATL
;
A
#
# COMPACT_ATOMS: atom_id res chain seq x y z
N MET A 1 32.52 -14.08 -11.76
CA MET A 1 31.17 -14.16 -11.17
C MET A 1 30.47 -12.84 -11.47
N ILE A 2 29.42 -12.84 -12.30
CA ILE A 2 28.67 -11.61 -12.59
C ILE A 2 27.65 -11.43 -11.47
N ALA A 3 27.81 -10.39 -10.65
CA ALA A 3 26.84 -10.05 -9.62
C ALA A 3 25.51 -9.67 -10.30
N GLN A 4 24.45 -10.44 -10.04
CA GLN A 4 23.12 -10.03 -10.47
C GLN A 4 22.72 -8.74 -9.75
N PRO A 5 22.13 -7.76 -10.45
CA PRO A 5 21.63 -6.56 -9.79
C PRO A 5 20.58 -6.96 -8.74
N PRO A 6 20.56 -6.31 -7.57
CA PRO A 6 19.63 -6.66 -6.50
C PRO A 6 18.19 -6.63 -7.03
N ARG A 7 17.46 -7.73 -6.82
CA ARG A 7 16.07 -7.88 -7.25
C ARG A 7 15.26 -6.78 -6.56
N LYS A 8 14.78 -5.79 -7.32
CA LYS A 8 13.93 -4.71 -6.78
C LYS A 8 12.75 -5.36 -6.05
N VAL A 9 12.70 -5.19 -4.72
CA VAL A 9 11.56 -5.61 -3.91
C VAL A 9 10.37 -4.80 -4.41
N ARG A 10 9.41 -5.47 -5.06
CA ARG A 10 8.21 -4.80 -5.56
C ARG A 10 7.30 -4.51 -4.38
N VAL A 11 7.04 -3.24 -4.14
CA VAL A 11 6.07 -2.79 -3.15
C VAL A 11 4.69 -3.26 -3.58
N THR A 12 3.86 -3.67 -2.61
CA THR A 12 2.52 -4.16 -2.93
C THR A 12 1.65 -3.05 -3.53
N PRO A 13 0.80 -3.39 -4.52
CA PRO A 13 -0.13 -2.42 -5.09
C PRO A 13 -1.25 -2.11 -4.10
N ILE A 14 -1.74 -0.87 -4.16
CA ILE A 14 -2.91 -0.39 -3.44
C ILE A 14 -3.99 -0.11 -4.48
N VAL A 15 -5.21 -0.57 -4.26
CA VAL A 15 -6.36 -0.30 -5.13
C VAL A 15 -7.30 0.67 -4.43
N LEU A 16 -7.40 1.88 -4.94
CA LEU A 16 -8.47 2.82 -4.61
C LEU A 16 -9.76 2.33 -5.25
N ARG A 17 -10.80 1.98 -4.49
CA ARG A 17 -12.04 1.43 -5.07
C ARG A 17 -12.92 2.48 -5.73
N ASP A 18 -12.89 3.69 -5.20
CA ASP A 18 -13.69 4.80 -5.71
C ASP A 18 -12.86 5.69 -6.62
N ALA A 19 -12.97 5.46 -7.93
CA ALA A 19 -12.26 6.24 -8.94
C ALA A 19 -12.68 7.72 -8.97
N SER A 20 -13.88 8.07 -8.49
CA SER A 20 -14.34 9.47 -8.45
C SER A 20 -13.49 10.33 -7.52
N ARG A 21 -12.94 9.73 -6.45
CA ARG A 21 -12.08 10.41 -5.46
C ARG A 21 -10.64 10.58 -5.93
N TRP A 22 -10.26 10.01 -7.07
CA TRP A 22 -8.88 10.04 -7.58
C TRP A 22 -8.28 11.43 -7.67
N ARG A 23 -9.03 12.40 -8.21
CA ARG A 23 -8.52 13.75 -8.42
C ARG A 23 -8.12 14.41 -7.10
N GLY A 24 -8.95 14.25 -6.06
CA GLY A 24 -8.65 14.75 -4.72
C GLY A 24 -7.47 14.03 -4.08
N VAL A 25 -7.46 12.69 -4.16
CA VAL A 25 -6.36 11.86 -3.66
C VAL A 25 -5.02 12.22 -4.32
N ASN A 26 -5.00 12.36 -5.64
CA ASN A 26 -3.79 12.68 -6.39
C ASN A 26 -3.26 14.08 -6.04
N HIS A 27 -4.15 15.06 -5.83
CA HIS A 27 -3.74 16.37 -5.35
C HIS A 27 -3.10 16.29 -3.96
N LYS A 28 -3.64 15.48 -3.05
CA LYS A 28 -3.03 15.23 -1.73
C LYS A 28 -1.69 14.52 -1.84
N PHE A 29 -1.52 13.57 -2.75
CA PHE A 29 -0.23 12.93 -2.99
C PHE A 29 0.83 13.96 -3.40
N ILE A 30 0.49 14.88 -4.31
CA ILE A 30 1.38 15.96 -4.72
C ILE A 30 1.72 16.87 -3.53
N SER A 31 0.70 17.33 -2.79
CA SER A 31 0.87 18.21 -1.63
C SER A 31 1.74 17.58 -0.52
N LEU A 32 1.57 16.29 -0.27
CA LEU A 32 2.33 15.56 0.75
C LEU A 32 3.68 15.03 0.22
N GLY A 33 3.97 15.19 -1.07
CA GLY A 33 5.18 14.63 -1.68
C GLY A 33 5.22 13.09 -1.68
N ILE A 34 4.05 12.45 -1.70
CA ILE A 34 3.90 10.99 -1.82
C ILE A 34 4.14 10.60 -3.28
N LYS A 35 5.06 9.67 -3.52
CA LYS A 35 5.47 9.24 -4.86
C LYS A 35 5.01 7.82 -5.16
N PHE A 36 4.49 7.62 -6.37
CA PHE A 36 4.13 6.32 -6.92
C PHE A 36 4.84 6.11 -8.26
N GLU A 37 5.06 4.84 -8.62
CA GLU A 37 5.64 4.43 -9.90
C GLU A 37 4.60 4.45 -11.01
N LEU A 38 3.38 3.99 -10.70
CA LEU A 38 2.31 3.84 -11.67
C LEU A 38 0.94 3.99 -11.00
N ALA A 39 0.00 4.65 -11.67
CA ALA A 39 -1.41 4.67 -11.32
C ALA A 39 -2.24 4.37 -12.58
N VAL A 40 -3.02 3.29 -12.56
CA VAL A 40 -3.78 2.80 -13.71
C VAL A 40 -5.19 2.43 -13.30
N VAL A 41 -6.16 2.77 -14.13
CA VAL A 41 -7.57 2.38 -13.96
C VAL A 41 -7.72 0.88 -14.23
N VAL A 42 -8.44 0.20 -13.35
CA VAL A 42 -8.76 -1.23 -13.40
C VAL A 42 -10.24 -1.42 -13.06
N ASP A 43 -10.82 -2.58 -13.31
CA ASP A 43 -12.25 -2.85 -13.04
C ASP A 43 -12.64 -2.60 -11.58
N ALA A 44 -11.69 -2.81 -10.65
CA ALA A 44 -11.88 -2.61 -9.22
C ALA A 44 -11.60 -1.16 -8.73
N GLY A 45 -11.29 -0.23 -9.64
CA GLY A 45 -10.99 1.18 -9.33
C GLY A 45 -9.64 1.65 -9.89
N ILE A 46 -8.78 2.24 -9.07
CA ILE A 46 -7.44 2.71 -9.48
C ILE A 46 -6.37 1.96 -8.74
N ARG A 47 -5.55 1.22 -9.49
CA ARG A 47 -4.38 0.52 -8.97
C ARG A 47 -3.19 1.49 -8.93
N ILE A 48 -2.65 1.69 -7.75
CA ILE A 48 -1.51 2.55 -7.43
C ILE A 48 -0.35 1.64 -7.02
N ILE A 49 0.81 1.81 -7.65
CA ILE A 49 2.06 1.12 -7.32
C ILE A 49 2.96 2.13 -6.60
N PRO A 50 3.14 2.04 -5.27
CA PRO A 50 3.97 3.00 -4.53
C PRO A 50 5.45 2.88 -4.91
N LYS A 51 6.19 3.98 -4.88
CA LYS A 51 7.61 4.00 -5.26
C LYS A 51 8.53 3.37 -4.19
N SER A 52 8.08 3.29 -2.95
CA SER A 52 8.79 2.69 -1.80
C SER A 52 7.80 2.22 -0.72
N GLU A 53 8.28 1.43 0.25
CA GLU A 53 7.48 1.00 1.41
C GLU A 53 7.02 2.20 2.27
N ASP A 54 7.87 3.21 2.45
CA ASP A 54 7.47 4.47 3.11
C ASP A 54 6.26 5.10 2.40
N ASN A 55 6.30 5.20 1.06
CA ASN A 55 5.17 5.72 0.29
C ASN A 55 3.93 4.83 0.43
N TYR A 56 4.10 3.49 0.49
CA TYR A 56 2.98 2.59 0.77
C TYR A 56 2.32 2.94 2.11
N HIS A 57 3.07 2.99 3.21
CA HIS A 57 2.50 3.31 4.52
C HIS A 57 1.85 4.69 4.57
N ARG A 58 2.44 5.69 3.92
CA ARG A 58 1.88 7.04 3.83
C ARG A 58 0.57 7.08 3.04
N ILE A 59 0.45 6.31 1.96
CA ILE A 59 -0.80 6.17 1.20
C ILE A 59 -1.87 5.49 2.05
N ILE A 60 -1.53 4.39 2.72
CA ILE A 60 -2.46 3.66 3.60
C ILE A 60 -2.96 4.55 4.72
N ARG A 61 -2.06 5.30 5.35
CA ARG A 61 -2.40 6.25 6.41
C ARG A 61 -3.37 7.31 5.91
N LEU A 62 -3.07 7.94 4.77
CA LEU A 62 -3.96 8.93 4.16
C LEU A 62 -5.34 8.32 3.86
N PHE A 63 -5.38 7.11 3.31
CA PHE A 63 -6.65 6.46 2.97
C PHE A 63 -7.48 6.10 4.19
N ARG A 64 -6.84 5.78 5.32
CA ARG A 64 -7.53 5.59 6.60
C ARG A 64 -8.05 6.91 7.19
N GLU A 65 -7.21 7.94 7.23
CA GLU A 65 -7.57 9.27 7.77
C GLU A 65 -8.73 9.92 7.00
N GLU A 66 -8.81 9.67 5.68
CA GLU A 66 -9.80 10.26 4.79
C GLU A 66 -11.00 9.32 4.50
N GLU A 67 -11.05 8.18 5.19
CA GLU A 67 -12.05 7.13 5.03
C GLU A 67 -12.27 6.77 3.55
N VAL A 68 -11.16 6.65 2.81
CA VAL A 68 -11.15 6.34 1.39
C VAL A 68 -11.28 4.82 1.22
N PRO A 69 -12.31 4.31 0.53
CA PRO A 69 -12.46 2.88 0.30
C PRO A 69 -11.30 2.34 -0.55
N HIS A 70 -10.54 1.41 0.00
CA HIS A 70 -9.34 0.87 -0.64
C HIS A 70 -9.12 -0.61 -0.32
N HIS A 71 -8.33 -1.27 -1.17
CA HIS A 71 -7.86 -2.64 -0.96
C HIS A 71 -6.34 -2.68 -1.07
N THR A 72 -5.70 -3.49 -0.23
CA THR A 72 -4.24 -3.54 -0.10
C THR A 72 -3.85 -4.97 0.16
N PHE A 73 -2.62 -5.32 -0.21
CA PHE A 73 -2.03 -6.59 0.15
C PHE A 73 -0.90 -6.34 1.16
N PRO A 74 -0.74 -7.23 2.16
CA PRO A 74 0.35 -7.12 3.13
C PRO A 74 1.69 -7.07 2.40
N LEU A 75 2.58 -6.18 2.83
CA LEU A 75 3.94 -6.08 2.29
C LEU A 75 4.68 -7.43 2.47
N PRO A 76 5.66 -7.75 1.60
CA PRO A 76 6.49 -8.93 1.82
C PRO A 76 7.22 -8.92 3.16
N SER A 77 7.61 -7.74 3.64
CA SER A 77 8.18 -7.52 4.98
C SER A 77 7.18 -7.84 6.11
N GLU A 78 5.89 -7.54 5.92
CA GLU A 78 4.83 -7.86 6.88
C GLU A 78 4.48 -9.36 6.92
N ARG A 79 4.62 -10.07 5.79
CA ARG A 79 4.38 -11.53 5.73
C ARG A 79 5.40 -12.35 6.51
N ASN A 80 6.60 -11.81 6.73
CA ASN A 80 7.67 -12.50 7.46
C ASN A 80 7.61 -12.25 8.98
N ILE A 81 6.59 -11.57 9.49
CA ILE A 81 6.42 -11.35 10.93
C ILE A 81 5.85 -12.64 11.55
N HIS A 82 6.72 -13.44 12.15
CA HIS A 82 6.33 -14.53 13.05
C HIS A 82 5.91 -13.94 14.40
N ALA A 83 4.67 -13.46 14.52
CA ALA A 83 4.11 -13.04 15.79
C ALA A 83 3.52 -14.25 16.54
N VAL A 84 4.07 -14.57 17.71
CA VAL A 84 3.47 -15.55 18.64
C VAL A 84 2.58 -14.79 19.62
N ILE A 85 1.26 -14.92 19.49
CA ILE A 85 0.32 -14.41 20.49
C ILE A 85 0.35 -15.35 21.69
N ARG A 86 0.94 -14.92 22.80
CA ARG A 86 0.87 -15.62 24.09
C ARG A 86 -0.22 -14.97 24.94
N GLY A 87 -1.16 -15.75 25.45
CA GLY A 87 -2.20 -15.27 26.39
C GLY A 87 -3.65 -15.31 25.90
N VAL A 88 -3.98 -16.07 24.85
CA VAL A 88 -5.38 -16.39 24.56
C VAL A 88 -5.88 -17.37 25.62
N HIS A 89 -6.35 -16.85 26.74
CA HIS A 89 -7.02 -17.67 27.74
C HIS A 89 -8.40 -18.01 27.18
N ALA A 90 -8.56 -19.22 26.65
CA ALA A 90 -9.85 -19.76 26.27
C ALA A 90 -10.67 -19.89 27.57
N THR A 91 -11.52 -18.90 27.82
CA THR A 91 -12.55 -19.04 28.85
C THR A 91 -13.73 -19.67 28.13
N LEU A 92 -14.00 -20.92 28.50
CA LEU A 92 -15.12 -21.76 28.06
C LEU A 92 -16.48 -21.09 28.33
#